data_AF-A0A543PQ49-F1
#
_entry.id   AF-A0A543PQ49-F1
#
_cell.length_a   1.000
_cell.length_b   1.000
_cell.length_c   1.000
_cell.angle_alpha   90.00
_cell.angle_beta   90.00
_cell.angle_gamma   90.00
#
_symmetry.space_group_name_H-M   'P 1'
#
loop_
_entity.id
_entity.type
_entity.pdbx_description
1 polymer ?
#
loop_
_entity_poly.entity_id
_entity_poly.type
_entity_poly.pdbx_seq_one_letter_code
_entity_poly.pdbx_strand_id
1 'polypeptide(L)' 'MTTSPDGRSAPRVPNFKRFLITGALLGFVVGAVISLVGDDVRGYSAATGALFLGAFGALLGAGLAGIFGILLDRSGRERS' A
#
# COMPACT_ATOMS: atom_id res chain seq x y z
N MET A 1 -39.49 -3.69 -31.57
CA MET A 1 -39.35 -3.08 -30.22
C MET A 1 -38.29 -3.88 -29.48
N THR A 2 -37.05 -3.36 -29.41
CA THR A 2 -35.88 -4.06 -28.83
C THR A 2 -35.38 -3.28 -27.61
N THR A 3 -35.85 -3.68 -26.42
CA THR A 3 -35.31 -3.30 -25.10
C THR A 3 -34.38 -4.43 -24.67
N SER A 4 -33.16 -4.29 -24.14
CA SER A 4 -32.41 -3.18 -23.55
C SER A 4 -30.92 -3.52 -23.62
N PRO A 5 -29.99 -2.55 -23.74
CA PRO A 5 -28.62 -2.78 -23.34
C PRO A 5 -28.57 -2.83 -21.81
N ASP A 6 -28.54 -4.04 -21.24
CA ASP A 6 -28.21 -4.24 -19.82
C ASP A 6 -26.75 -3.87 -19.59
N GLY A 7 -26.50 -2.57 -19.48
CA GLY A 7 -25.24 -1.98 -19.03
C GLY A 7 -25.06 -2.25 -17.55
N ARG A 8 -24.89 -3.52 -17.16
CA ARG A 8 -24.38 -3.89 -15.84
C ARG A 8 -22.97 -3.34 -15.73
N SER A 9 -22.86 -2.10 -15.23
CA SER A 9 -21.58 -1.51 -14.83
C SER A 9 -20.95 -2.47 -13.84
N ALA A 10 -19.89 -3.17 -14.26
CA ALA A 10 -19.14 -4.07 -13.41
C ALA A 10 -18.82 -3.36 -12.08
N PRO A 11 -18.99 -4.01 -10.92
CA PRO A 11 -18.67 -3.41 -9.63
C PRO A 11 -17.25 -2.83 -9.69
N ARG A 12 -17.13 -1.51 -9.49
CA ARG A 12 -15.84 -0.82 -9.46
C ARG A 12 -15.12 -1.24 -8.19
N VAL A 13 -14.44 -2.39 -8.23
CA VAL A 13 -13.50 -2.76 -7.18
C VAL A 13 -12.41 -1.69 -7.13
N PRO A 14 -12.14 -1.08 -5.95
CA PRO A 14 -11.04 -0.15 -5.78
C PRO A 14 -9.76 -0.77 -6.34
N ASN A 15 -8.98 0.01 -7.08
CA ASN A 15 -7.79 -0.52 -7.74
C ASN A 15 -6.78 -0.98 -6.68
N PHE A 16 -6.72 -2.29 -6.42
CA PHE A 16 -5.83 -2.90 -5.42
C PHE A 16 -4.37 -2.49 -5.61
N LYS A 17 -3.94 -2.25 -6.86
CA LYS A 17 -2.62 -1.71 -7.17
C LYS A 17 -2.39 -0.34 -6.51
N ARG A 18 -3.39 0.56 -6.56
CA ARG A 18 -3.30 1.87 -5.90
C ARG A 18 -3.20 1.72 -4.39
N PHE A 19 -3.97 0.81 -3.81
CA PHE A 19 -3.92 0.54 -2.37
C PHE A 19 -2.53 0.04 -1.94
N LEU A 20 -1.95 -0.89 -2.71
CA LEU A 20 -0.60 -1.40 -2.49
C LEU A 20 0.46 -0.28 -2.60
N ILE A 21 0.36 0.57 -3.62
CA ILE A 21 1.26 1.72 -3.81
C ILE A 21 1.15 2.67 -2.62
N THR A 22 -0.05 2.98 -2.16
CA THR A 22 -0.26 3.87 -1.01
C THR A 22 0.35 3.28 0.26
N GLY A 23 0.16 1.99 0.53
CA GLY A 23 0.79 1.30 1.65
C GLY A 23 2.31 1.33 1.58
N ALA A 24 2.87 1.07 0.39
CA ALA A 24 4.32 1.14 0.15
C ALA A 24 4.87 2.56 0.41
N LEU A 25 4.21 3.59 -0.08
CA LEU A 25 4.63 4.98 0.12
C LEU A 25 4.56 5.39 1.59
N LEU A 26 3.49 5.02 2.30
CA LEU A 26 3.37 5.31 3.74
C LEU A 26 4.46 4.58 4.53
N GLY A 27 4.68 3.30 4.25
CA GLY A 27 5.75 2.53 4.87
C GLY A 27 7.13 3.13 4.60
N PHE A 28 7.37 3.59 3.37
CA PHE A 28 8.61 4.26 2.99
C PHE A 28 8.84 5.53 3.81
N VAL A 29 7.84 6.40 3.89
CA VAL A 29 7.93 7.65 4.63
C VAL A 29 8.20 7.38 6.11
N VAL A 30 7.49 6.42 6.73
CA VAL A 30 7.71 6.05 8.13
C VAL A 30 9.13 5.52 8.33
N GLY A 31 9.60 4.60 7.48
CA GLY A 31 10.95 4.05 7.56
C GLY A 31 12.05 5.13 7.40
N ALA A 32 11.86 6.06 6.46
CA ALA A 32 12.78 7.18 6.27
C ALA A 32 12.80 8.11 7.50
N VAL A 33 11.63 8.44 8.06
CA VAL A 33 11.53 9.26 9.28
C VAL A 33 12.22 8.59 10.47
N ILE A 34 12.02 7.28 10.66
CA ILE A 34 12.70 6.53 11.73
C ILE A 34 14.22 6.61 11.55
N SER A 35 14.73 6.50 10.32
CA SER A 35 16.16 6.60 10.07
C SER A 35 16.73 7.99 10.34
N LEU A 36 15.94 9.04 10.15
CA LEU A 36 16.37 10.43 10.36
C LEU A 36 16.29 10.86 11.83
N VAL A 37 15.40 10.24 12.61
CA VAL A 37 15.24 10.52 14.06
C VAL A 37 16.13 9.60 14.90
N GLY A 38 16.55 8.45 14.36
CA GLY A 38 17.45 7.52 15.02
C GLY A 38 18.90 8.01 15.14
N ASP A 39 19.68 7.30 15.96
CA ASP A 39 21.10 7.62 16.16
C ASP A 39 21.90 7.52 14.87
N ASP A 40 22.83 8.46 14.70
CA ASP A 40 23.69 8.51 13.54
C ASP A 40 24.70 7.35 13.56
N VAL A 41 24.68 6.53 12.50
CA VAL A 41 25.57 5.36 12.41
C VAL A 41 26.89 5.81 11.79
N ARG A 42 27.97 5.77 12.59
CA ARG A 42 29.31 6.15 12.13
C ARG A 42 29.72 5.34 10.89
N GLY A 43 30.07 6.04 9.82
CA GLY A 43 30.49 5.42 8.55
C GLY A 43 29.35 5.21 7.55
N TYR A 44 28.12 5.62 7.88
CA TYR A 44 26.99 5.60 6.94
C TYR A 44 26.46 7.02 6.67
N SER A 45 26.16 7.33 5.41
CA SER A 45 25.44 8.57 5.07
C SER A 45 23.98 8.46 5.50
N ALA A 46 23.43 9.56 6.05
CA ALA A 46 22.02 9.67 6.42
C ALA A 46 21.08 9.32 5.25
N ALA A 47 21.45 9.66 4.01
CA ALA A 47 20.67 9.31 2.83
C ALA A 47 20.57 7.79 2.63
N THR A 48 21.66 7.05 2.89
CA THR A 48 21.65 5.59 2.73
C THR A 48 20.83 4.91 3.83
N GLY A 49 20.91 5.39 5.07
CA GLY A 49 20.05 4.93 6.16
C GLY A 49 18.57 5.14 5.83
N ALA A 50 18.22 6.35 5.37
CA ALA A 50 16.85 6.70 5.00
C ALA A 50 16.32 5.85 3.84
N LEU A 51 17.14 5.58 2.81
CA LEU A 51 16.75 4.71 1.71
C LEU A 51 16.62 3.25 2.13
N PHE A 52 17.52 2.73 2.96
CA PHE A 52 17.47 1.35 3.43
C PHE A 52 16.21 1.12 4.28
N LEU A 53 16.03 1.93 5.33
CA LEU A 53 14.92 1.75 6.24
C LEU A 53 13.59 2.17 5.60
N GLY A 54 13.61 3.16 4.72
CA GLY A 54 12.48 3.50 3.86
C GLY A 54 12.09 2.35 2.94
N ALA A 55 13.03 1.74 2.20
CA ALA A 55 12.72 0.60 1.34
C ALA A 55 12.16 -0.60 2.14
N PHE A 56 12.73 -0.86 3.31
CA PHE A 56 12.21 -1.88 4.21
C PHE A 56 10.80 -1.56 4.71
N GLY A 57 10.56 -0.32 5.13
CA GLY A 57 9.24 0.17 5.51
C GLY A 57 8.24 0.05 4.36
N ALA A 58 8.65 0.36 3.13
CA ALA A 58 7.81 0.23 1.93
C ALA A 58 7.36 -1.21 1.70
N LEU A 59 8.27 -2.17 1.86
CA LEU A 59 7.95 -3.59 1.76
C LEU A 59 6.89 -3.99 2.80
N LEU A 60 7.07 -3.58 4.06
CA LEU A 60 6.12 -3.86 5.13
C LEU A 60 4.76 -3.19 4.89
N GLY A 61 4.76 -1.92 4.49
CA GLY A 61 3.56 -1.15 4.20
C GLY A 61 2.78 -1.72 3.01
N ALA A 62 3.47 -2.16 1.96
CA ALA A 62 2.87 -2.89 0.85
C ALA A 62 2.27 -4.22 1.31
N GLY A 63 3.01 -5.01 2.10
CA GLY A 63 2.53 -6.28 2.65
C GLY A 63 1.24 -6.12 3.47
N LEU A 64 1.21 -5.16 4.39
CA LEU A 64 0.02 -4.83 5.19
C LEU A 64 -1.14 -4.38 4.31
N ALA A 65 -0.90 -3.47 3.36
CA ALA A 65 -1.94 -3.05 2.42
C ALA A 65 -2.45 -4.23 1.57
N GLY A 66 -1.59 -5.17 1.18
CA GLY A 66 -2.00 -6.38 0.48
C GLY A 66 -2.96 -7.22 1.33
N ILE A 67 -2.60 -7.47 2.59
CA ILE A 67 -3.43 -8.23 3.54
C ILE A 67 -4.78 -7.53 3.75
N PHE A 68 -4.79 -6.23 4.05
CA PHE A 68 -6.01 -5.47 4.26
C PHE A 68 -6.88 -5.40 3.00
N GLY A 69 -6.28 -5.28 1.82
CA GLY A 69 -7.00 -5.25 0.56
C GLY A 69 -7.69 -6.58 0.26
N ILE A 70 -7.03 -7.72 0.55
CA ILE A 70 -7.64 -9.06 0.43
C ILE A 70 -8.77 -9.24 1.45
N LEU A 71 -8.57 -8.80 2.69
CA LEU A 71 -9.57 -8.94 3.75
C LEU A 71 -10.82 -8.10 3.46
N LEU A 72 -10.63 -6.88 2.94
CA LEU A 72 -11.72 -5.98 2.56
C LEU A 72 -12.50 -6.52 1.35
N ASP A 73 -11.80 -7.09 0.37
CA ASP A 73 -12.40 -7.77 -0.79
C ASP A 73 -13.22 -9.00 -0.38
N ARG A 74 -12.77 -9.78 0.61
CA ARG A 74 -13.54 -10.90 1.18
C ARG A 74 -14.81 -10.44 1.92
N SER A 75 -14.69 -9.46 2.81
CA SER A 75 -15.82 -8.92 3.59
C SER A 75 -16.91 -8.28 2.72
N GLY A 76 -16.53 -7.75 1.54
CA GLY A 76 -17.49 -7.21 0.58
C GLY A 76 -18.37 -8.27 -0.08
N ARG A 77 -17.89 -9.52 -0.20
CA ARG A 77 -18.61 -10.61 -0.89
C ARG A 77 -19.59 -11.36 0.01
N GLU A 78 -19.32 -11.43 1.31
CA GLU A 78 -20.19 -12.13 2.29
C GLU A 78 -21.49 -11.37 2.61
N ARG A 79 -21.62 -10.13 2.13
CA ARG A 79 -22.74 -9.22 2.42
C ARG A 79 -23.69 -9.00 1.24
N SER A 80 -23.51 -9.69 0.12
CA SER A 80 -24.41 -9.69 -1.05
C SER A 80 -25.15 -11.02 -1.15
#